data_AF-A0A960JG18-F1
#
_entry.id   AF-A0A960JG18-F1
#
_cell.length_a   1.000
_cell.length_b   1.000
_cell.length_c   1.000
_cell.angle_alpha   90.00
_cell.angle_beta   90.00
_cell.angle_gamma   90.00
#
_symmetry.space_group_name_H-M   'P 1'
#
loop_
_entity.id
_entity.type
_entity.pdbx_description
1 polymer ?
#
loop_
_entity_poly.entity_id
_entity_poly.type
_entity_poly.pdbx_seq_one_letter_code
_entity_poly.pdbx_strand_id
1 'polypeptide(L)'
;MNKDSKHTSHYVNSIIEDVQSRFVSERTVEYSESRIKREYEFEDGAIVRYDWQSVPGRKADEKFNHRFTLTNLPKPNPAKLKTGVIREIDFAAGGR
;
A
#
# COMPACT_ATOMS: atom_id res chain seq x y z
N MET A 1 1.83 13.00 -10.77
CA MET A 1 2.64 11.76 -10.77
C MET A 1 3.76 11.91 -9.76
N ASN A 2 3.58 11.38 -8.55
CA ASN A 2 4.68 11.28 -7.60
C ASN A 2 5.70 10.30 -8.20
N LYS A 3 6.97 10.71 -8.25
CA LYS A 3 8.06 9.79 -8.58
C LYS A 3 8.26 8.90 -7.36
N ASP A 4 7.68 7.71 -7.40
CA ASP A 4 7.90 6.72 -6.36
C ASP A 4 9.40 6.43 -6.26
N SER A 5 9.94 6.49 -5.04
CA SER A 5 11.31 6.07 -4.78
C SER A 5 11.47 4.59 -5.15
N LYS A 6 12.66 4.17 -5.58
CA LYS A 6 12.96 2.74 -5.78
C LYS A 6 12.62 1.91 -4.52
N HIS A 7 12.77 2.51 -3.34
CA HIS A 7 12.51 1.87 -2.05
C HIS A 7 11.01 1.66 -1.80
N THR A 8 10.18 2.69 -2.05
CA THR A 8 8.72 2.55 -1.89
C THR A 8 8.13 1.62 -2.95
N SER A 9 8.69 1.62 -4.15
CA SER A 9 8.31 0.69 -5.23
C SER A 9 8.58 -0.76 -4.84
N HIS A 10 9.69 -1.04 -4.14
CA HIS A 10 10.00 -2.37 -3.65
C HIS A 10 8.92 -2.90 -2.69
N TYR A 11 8.49 -2.09 -1.72
CA TYR A 11 7.43 -2.50 -0.80
C TYR A 11 6.12 -2.78 -1.52
N VAL A 12 5.69 -1.86 -2.39
CA VAL A 12 4.42 -2.00 -3.11
C VAL A 12 4.43 -3.22 -4.02
N ASN A 13 5.49 -3.41 -4.81
CA ASN A 13 5.58 -4.56 -5.71
C ASN A 13 5.62 -5.88 -4.93
N SER A 14 6.30 -5.91 -3.78
CA SER A 14 6.32 -7.12 -2.94
C SER A 14 4.91 -7.53 -2.50
N ILE A 15 4.06 -6.55 -2.14
CA ILE A 15 2.66 -6.80 -1.76
C ILE A 15 1.82 -7.22 -2.97
N ILE A 16 1.99 -6.57 -4.12
CA ILE A 16 1.23 -6.90 -5.35
C ILE A 16 1.58 -8.30 -5.87
N GLU A 17 2.86 -8.64 -5.85
CA GLU A 17 3.40 -9.94 -6.29
C GLU A 17 3.24 -11.02 -5.21
N ASP A 18 2.73 -10.67 -4.03
CA ASP A 18 2.55 -11.55 -2.87
C ASP A 18 3.82 -12.34 -2.50
N VAL A 19 4.96 -11.64 -2.48
CA VAL A 19 6.28 -12.25 -2.20
C VAL A 19 6.45 -12.45 -0.69
N GLN A 20 5.83 -13.52 -0.17
CA GLN A 20 5.77 -13.83 1.26
C GLN A 20 7.14 -13.82 1.97
N SER A 21 8.23 -14.17 1.29
CA SER A 21 9.58 -14.14 1.87
C SER A 21 10.13 -12.74 2.16
N ARG A 22 9.42 -11.67 1.77
CA ARG A 22 9.82 -10.27 2.01
C ARG A 22 9.09 -9.63 3.19
N PHE A 23 8.15 -10.35 3.80
CA PHE A 23 7.39 -9.87 4.95
C PHE A 23 7.82 -10.63 6.20
N VAL A 24 7.98 -9.89 7.29
CA VAL A 24 8.07 -10.45 8.64
C VAL A 24 6.70 -10.88 9.12
N SER A 25 5.68 -10.07 8.81
CA SER A 25 4.30 -10.37 9.17
C SER A 25 3.30 -9.77 8.18
N GLU A 26 2.17 -10.46 8.02
CA GLU A 26 0.98 -9.98 7.33
C GLU A 26 -0.20 -10.07 8.30
N ARG A 27 -0.94 -8.97 8.46
CA ARG A 27 -2.12 -8.92 9.33
C ARG A 27 -3.31 -8.29 8.62
N THR A 28 -4.43 -9.00 8.59
CA THR A 28 -5.71 -8.41 8.18
C THR A 28 -6.31 -7.61 9.33
N VAL A 29 -6.55 -6.32 9.08
CA VAL A 29 -7.15 -5.36 10.02
C VAL A 29 -8.65 -5.22 9.78
N GLU A 30 -9.07 -5.29 8.51
CA GLU A 30 -10.47 -5.16 8.10
C GLU A 30 -10.71 -6.07 6.89
N TYR A 31 -11.82 -6.80 6.91
CA TYR A 31 -12.26 -7.62 5.79
C TYR A 31 -13.78 -7.58 5.68
N SER A 32 -14.27 -7.11 4.56
CA SER A 32 -15.68 -7.11 4.18
C SER A 32 -15.79 -7.33 2.68
N GLU A 33 -17.03 -7.52 2.19
CA GLU A 33 -17.29 -7.70 0.77
C GLU A 33 -16.80 -6.52 -0.08
N SER A 34 -16.78 -5.32 0.48
CA SER A 34 -16.47 -4.09 -0.25
C SER A 34 -15.13 -3.49 0.10
N ARG A 35 -14.43 -4.00 1.13
CA ARG A 35 -13.20 -3.41 1.64
C ARG A 35 -12.27 -4.43 2.28
N ILE A 36 -10.98 -4.28 2.03
CA ILE A 36 -9.93 -5.04 2.71
C ILE A 36 -8.89 -4.04 3.22
N LYS A 37 -8.41 -4.26 4.45
CA LYS A 37 -7.27 -3.53 5.02
C LYS A 37 -6.30 -4.54 5.58
N ARG A 38 -5.05 -4.51 5.11
CA ARG A 38 -3.97 -5.34 5.61
C ARG A 38 -2.75 -4.49 5.97
N GLU A 39 -1.97 -4.96 6.92
CA GLU A 39 -0.68 -4.39 7.28
C GLU A 39 0.40 -5.42 7.01
N TYR A 40 1.47 -4.97 6.34
CA TYR A 40 2.64 -5.76 6.00
C TYR A 40 3.85 -5.15 6.68
N GLU A 41 4.53 -5.93 7.50
CA GLU A 41 5.79 -5.55 8.14
C GLU A 41 6.96 -6.13 7.32
N PHE A 42 7.94 -5.30 7.02
CA PHE A 42 9.16 -5.67 6.29
C PHE A 42 10.33 -5.87 7.25
N GLU A 43 11.37 -6.57 6.79
CA GLU A 43 12.56 -6.88 7.60
C GLU A 43 13.30 -5.63 8.09
N ASP A 44 13.21 -4.52 7.36
CA ASP A 44 13.78 -3.23 7.76
C ASP A 44 12.91 -2.47 8.77
N GLY A 45 11.83 -3.08 9.26
CA GLY A 45 10.88 -2.51 10.22
C GLY A 45 9.86 -1.55 9.60
N ALA A 46 9.88 -1.34 8.28
CA ALA A 46 8.82 -0.59 7.62
C ALA A 46 7.48 -1.32 7.73
N ILE A 47 6.40 -0.56 7.92
CA ILE A 47 5.04 -1.09 7.89
C ILE A 47 4.28 -0.40 6.78
N VAL A 48 3.74 -1.18 5.85
CA VAL A 48 2.89 -0.70 4.77
C VAL A 48 1.49 -1.22 4.98
N ARG A 49 0.54 -0.29 5.10
CA ARG A 49 -0.88 -0.58 5.07
C ARG A 49 -1.35 -0.63 3.62
N TYR A 50 -1.97 -1.74 3.27
CA TYR A 50 -2.71 -1.93 2.03
C TYR A 50 -4.20 -1.76 2.31
N ASP A 51 -4.82 -0.83 1.62
CA ASP A 51 -6.27 -0.64 1.59
C ASP A 51 -6.78 -1.04 0.19
N TRP A 52 -7.76 -1.93 0.13
CA TRP A 52 -8.54 -2.24 -1.06
C TRP A 52 -9.99 -1.86 -0.86
N GLN A 53 -10.63 -1.36 -1.92
CA GLN A 53 -12.08 -1.15 -1.95
C GLN A 53 -12.67 -1.45 -3.32
N SER A 54 -13.85 -2.06 -3.31
CA SER A 54 -14.60 -2.50 -4.50
C SER A 54 -15.16 -1.34 -5.32
N VAL A 55 -15.54 -0.24 -4.66
CA VAL A 55 -16.07 0.97 -5.27
C VAL A 55 -15.35 2.17 -4.67
N PRO A 56 -15.02 3.19 -5.48
CA PRO A 56 -14.48 4.44 -4.95
C PRO A 56 -15.47 5.02 -3.94
N GLY A 57 -14.95 5.47 -2.80
CA GLY A 57 -15.76 6.06 -1.74
C GLY A 57 -16.55 7.27 -2.25
N ARG A 58 -17.67 7.58 -1.59
CA ARG A 58 -18.54 8.72 -1.97
C ARG A 58 -17.83 10.08 -1.86
N LYS A 59 -16.70 10.15 -1.15
CA LYS A 59 -15.91 11.37 -0.98
C LYS A 59 -14.86 11.50 -2.10
N ALA A 60 -14.60 12.73 -2.52
CA ALA A 60 -13.73 13.04 -3.66
C ALA A 60 -12.27 12.55 -3.48
N ASP A 61 -11.83 12.33 -2.24
CA ASP A 61 -10.51 11.88 -1.80
C ASP A 61 -10.39 10.35 -1.63
N GLU A 62 -11.47 9.59 -1.86
CA GLU A 62 -11.50 8.12 -1.73
C GLU A 62 -11.64 7.41 -3.08
N LYS A 63 -11.06 7.97 -4.16
CA LYS A 63 -11.21 7.43 -5.52
C LYS A 63 -10.21 6.33 -5.92
N PHE A 64 -9.67 5.57 -4.98
CA PHE A 64 -8.71 4.49 -5.28
C PHE A 64 -9.38 3.11 -5.26
N ASN A 65 -8.73 2.11 -5.88
CA ASN A 65 -9.05 0.70 -5.64
C ASN A 65 -8.02 0.03 -4.77
N HIS A 66 -6.75 0.37 -4.98
CA HIS A 66 -5.63 -0.10 -4.18
C HIS A 66 -4.89 1.12 -3.69
N ARG A 67 -4.66 1.21 -2.38
CA ARG A 67 -3.83 2.25 -1.77
C ARG A 67 -2.82 1.63 -0.85
N PHE A 68 -1.58 2.06 -1.00
CA PHE A 68 -0.45 1.65 -0.20
C PHE A 68 0.02 2.84 0.60
N THR A 69 0.02 2.71 1.92
CA THR A 69 0.38 3.77 2.86
C THR A 69 1.52 3.29 3.73
N LEU A 70 2.66 3.99 3.72
CA LEU A 70 3.74 3.75 4.66
C LEU A 70 3.35 4.32 6.02
N THR A 71 3.07 3.46 6.99
CA THR A 71 2.64 3.83 8.35
C THR A 71 3.80 3.86 9.32
N ASN A 72 4.82 3.01 9.11
CA ASN A 72 6.06 3.04 9.87
C ASN A 72 7.27 3.11 8.95
N LEU A 73 8.28 3.89 9.35
CA LEU A 73 9.50 4.09 8.57
C LEU A 73 10.50 2.95 8.81
N PRO A 74 11.30 2.57 7.78
CA PRO A 74 12.37 1.62 7.97
C PRO A 74 13.44 2.16 8.92
N LYS A 75 14.16 1.26 9.60
CA LYS A 75 15.27 1.56 10.50
C LYS A 75 16.50 0.72 10.11
N PRO A 76 17.58 1.35 9.59
CA PRO A 76 17.73 2.79 9.32
C PRO A 76 16.83 3.28 8.16
N ASN A 77 16.62 4.60 8.04
CA ASN A 77 15.88 5.24 6.94
C ASN A 77 16.83 5.97 5.96
N PRO A 78 17.70 5.26 5.22
CA PRO A 78 18.70 5.88 4.35
C PRO A 78 18.06 6.65 3.19
N ALA A 79 16.90 6.19 2.72
CA ALA A 79 16.14 6.82 1.64
C ALA A 79 15.34 8.06 2.09
N LYS A 80 15.42 8.46 3.37
CA LYS A 80 14.72 9.62 3.95
C LYS A 80 13.22 9.60 3.63
N LEU A 81 12.62 8.41 3.70
CA LEU A 81 11.20 8.21 3.46
C LEU A 81 10.37 8.97 4.49
N LYS A 82 9.15 9.32 4.08
CA LYS A 82 8.11 9.91 4.93
C LYS A 82 6.91 8.98 4.95
N THR A 83 6.21 8.96 6.08
CA THR A 83 4.93 8.27 6.20
C THR A 83 3.90 8.93 5.30
N GLY A 84 2.91 8.16 4.85
CA GLY A 84 1.84 8.64 3.98
C GLY A 84 1.59 7.70 2.80
N VAL A 85 0.74 8.14 1.89
CA VAL A 85 0.42 7.38 0.67
C VAL A 85 1.67 7.32 -0.21
N ILE A 86 2.10 6.10 -0.50
CA ILE A 86 3.26 5.84 -1.35
C ILE A 86 2.88 5.34 -2.73
N ARG A 87 1.66 4.83 -2.92
CA ARG A 87 1.10 4.47 -4.23
C ARG A 87 -0.42 4.31 -4.16
N GLU A 88 -1.10 4.74 -5.21
CA GLU A 88 -2.52 4.50 -5.46
C GLU A 88 -2.68 3.89 -6.85
N ILE A 89 -3.60 2.95 -6.99
CA ILE A 89 -4.03 2.37 -8.26
C ILE A 89 -5.54 2.54 -8.32
N ASP A 90 -5.97 3.35 -9.28
CA ASP A 90 -7.37 3.62 -9.56
C ASP A 90 -7.89 2.61 -10.58
N PHE A 91 -9.21 2.40 -10.60
CA PHE A 91 -9.86 1.82 -11.77
C PHE A 91 -9.42 2.63 -12.98
N ALA A 92 -8.75 1.98 -13.94
CA ALA A 92 -8.91 2.44 -15.31
C ALA A 92 -10.41 2.42 -15.54
N ALA A 93 -11.03 3.61 -15.65
CA ALA A 93 -12.37 3.71 -16.20
C ALA A 93 -12.31 2.88 -17.48
N GLY A 94 -13.04 1.77 -17.51
CA GLY A 94 -13.08 0.88 -18.66
C GLY A 94 -13.38 1.74 -19.87
N GLY A 95 -12.36 2.02 -20.66
CA GLY A 95 -12.51 2.54 -21.99
C GLY A 95 -13.08 1.41 -22.82
N ARG A 96 -14.41 1.39 -22.94
CA ARG A 96 -15.17 0.93 -24.11
C ARG A 96 -16.62 1.33 -23.97
#